data_AF-A0A0A2V2Q7-F1
#
_entry.id   AF-A0A0A2V2Q7-F1
#
_cell.length_a   1.000
_cell.length_b   1.000
_cell.length_c   1.000
_cell.angle_alpha   90.00
_cell.angle_beta   90.00
_cell.angle_gamma   90.00
#
_symmetry.space_group_name_H-M   'P 1'
#
loop_
_entity.id
_entity.type
_entity.pdbx_description
1 polymer ?
#
loop_
_entity_poly.entity_id
_entity_poly.type
_entity_poly.pdbx_seq_one_letter_code
_entity_poly.pdbx_strand_id
1 'polypeptide(L)'
;MAGLSQEDHNIIKNHPLTNSVDHLQGMLQEAEKIYELCLNSHNDAVDSLDQLYQWAISRLLSALQREDAAHSLHSQMSDGNMASDLARLVNRLQKAKGNFMYDEYSLLICLVIQRPPDIELQSVEKWNIDIWSAVFSLIDNFSQTTPPMSIPPFFDGTPVTSNSSSQKGSEQTHELVNSRIFEEIHDCTFQDVEGFFDKYFEEKDWSGKADAICQHVLAPDSNESRSIYYTTVSKADLTGSKMEQQVNLLLQARGGSLSLNKHNWRDILVIDELKKSKKEIRTKATLLQISCCVHEVFAAQPTRRFIHAFTVCGTKMEVWVFDRSGPYSSGIIDVYTDSKWFFQVLVGYTMMSDEELGLDIFIARNGNKSIVIKEPGNSEEKKVMLGKMLSYQCAIVCHGTTCFLANDGQVEGVAKFSWVSDKRRSEVALLKLADQRNVWGSPE
;
A
#
# COMPACT_ATOMS: atom_id res chain seq x y z
N MET A 1 25.63 8.24 -1.18
CA MET A 1 26.74 7.41 -1.70
C MET A 1 28.06 8.07 -1.35
N ALA A 2 28.68 7.68 -0.24
CA ALA A 2 30.07 8.00 0.00
C ALA A 2 30.92 7.12 -0.93
N GLY A 3 31.57 7.72 -1.92
CA GLY A 3 32.48 6.99 -2.81
C GLY A 3 33.67 6.42 -2.04
N LEU A 4 34.30 5.39 -2.61
CA LEU A 4 35.57 4.86 -2.10
C LEU A 4 36.59 5.98 -1.97
N SER A 5 37.29 6.05 -0.84
CA SER A 5 38.38 7.00 -0.66
C SER A 5 39.60 6.58 -1.50
N GLN A 6 40.53 7.51 -1.73
CA GLN A 6 41.78 7.20 -2.42
C GLN A 6 42.61 6.13 -1.68
N GLU A 7 42.48 6.06 -0.36
CA GLU A 7 43.11 5.04 0.47
C GLU A 7 42.48 3.65 0.22
N ASP A 8 41.15 3.57 0.15
CA ASP A 8 40.43 2.34 -0.19
C ASP A 8 40.83 1.82 -1.58
N HIS A 9 40.95 2.72 -2.56
CA HIS A 9 41.43 2.36 -3.91
C HIS A 9 42.84 1.74 -3.87
N ASN A 10 43.74 2.26 -3.03
CA ASN A 10 45.09 1.71 -2.89
C ASN A 10 45.07 0.34 -2.20
N ILE A 11 44.20 0.14 -1.19
CA ILE A 11 44.03 -1.13 -0.50
C ILE A 11 43.51 -2.20 -1.47
N ILE A 12 42.45 -1.90 -2.22
CA ILE A 12 41.85 -2.82 -3.21
C ILE A 12 42.89 -3.22 -4.27
N LYS A 13 43.71 -2.27 -4.71
CA LYS A 13 44.78 -2.54 -5.68
C LYS A 13 45.87 -3.48 -5.13
N ASN A 14 46.18 -3.37 -3.84
CA ASN A 14 47.18 -4.22 -3.18
C ASN A 14 46.64 -5.61 -2.82
N HIS A 15 45.32 -5.74 -2.69
CA HIS A 15 44.63 -6.97 -2.34
C HIS A 15 43.49 -7.26 -3.33
N PRO A 16 43.80 -7.60 -4.60
CA PRO A 16 42.79 -7.98 -5.57
C PRO A 16 42.04 -9.23 -5.10
N LEU A 17 40.76 -9.33 -5.45
CA LEU A 17 39.92 -10.48 -5.13
C LEU A 17 40.55 -11.77 -5.67
N THR A 18 40.59 -12.79 -4.83
CA THR A 18 41.00 -14.12 -5.24
C THR A 18 39.90 -14.81 -6.06
N ASN A 19 40.20 -15.98 -6.61
CA ASN A 19 39.22 -16.82 -7.33
C ASN A 19 38.13 -17.42 -6.40
N SER A 20 38.02 -16.95 -5.16
CA SER A 20 37.03 -17.39 -4.18
C SER A 20 35.60 -17.05 -4.60
N VAL A 21 35.37 -16.06 -5.46
CA VAL A 21 34.02 -15.74 -5.95
C VAL A 21 33.64 -16.56 -7.19
N ASP A 22 34.62 -17.06 -7.95
CA ASP A 22 34.39 -17.78 -9.22
C ASP A 22 33.60 -19.06 -9.02
N HIS A 23 33.89 -19.78 -7.93
CA HIS A 23 33.18 -21.01 -7.61
C HIS A 23 31.68 -20.80 -7.30
N LEU A 24 31.23 -19.54 -7.11
CA LEU A 24 29.83 -19.19 -6.88
C LEU A 24 29.13 -18.73 -8.16
N GLN A 25 29.87 -18.41 -9.23
CA GLN A 25 29.30 -17.78 -10.43
C GLN A 25 28.16 -18.61 -11.03
N GLY A 26 28.35 -19.93 -11.19
CA GLY A 26 27.32 -20.80 -11.75
C GLY A 26 26.05 -20.88 -10.89
N MET A 27 26.21 -20.88 -9.56
CA MET A 27 25.09 -20.90 -8.61
C MET A 27 24.34 -19.57 -8.58
N LEU A 28 25.06 -18.45 -8.69
CA LEU A 28 24.47 -17.11 -8.78
C LEU A 28 23.75 -16.88 -10.11
N GLN A 29 24.29 -17.39 -11.21
CA GLN A 29 23.62 -17.39 -12.52
C GLN A 29 22.31 -18.17 -12.50
N GLU A 30 22.30 -19.34 -11.84
CA GLU A 30 21.09 -20.13 -11.66
C GLU A 30 20.05 -19.38 -10.83
N ALA A 31 20.48 -18.78 -9.71
CA ALA A 31 19.61 -17.94 -8.89
C ALA A 31 19.02 -16.76 -9.68
N GLU A 32 19.84 -15.98 -10.38
CA GLU A 32 19.40 -14.83 -11.18
C GLU A 32 18.38 -15.25 -12.25
N LYS A 33 18.67 -16.33 -12.99
CA LYS A 33 17.77 -16.86 -14.01
C LYS A 33 16.43 -17.31 -13.43
N ILE A 34 16.45 -17.96 -12.27
CA ILE A 34 15.22 -18.38 -11.59
C ILE A 34 14.45 -17.12 -11.11
N TYR A 35 15.14 -16.10 -10.61
CA TYR A 35 14.52 -14.85 -10.15
C TYR A 35 13.81 -14.13 -11.29
N GLU A 36 14.46 -13.99 -12.45
CA GLU A 36 13.86 -13.45 -13.66
C GLU A 36 12.65 -14.29 -14.15
N LEU A 37 12.72 -15.63 -14.04
CA LEU A 37 11.59 -16.50 -14.40
C LEU A 37 10.41 -16.36 -13.42
N CYS A 38 10.69 -16.17 -12.14
CA CYS A 38 9.69 -15.94 -11.09
C CYS A 38 9.03 -14.56 -11.21
N LEU A 39 9.77 -13.51 -11.61
CA LEU A 39 9.17 -12.23 -11.99
C LEU A 39 8.14 -12.37 -13.13
N ASN A 40 8.36 -13.35 -14.01
CA ASN A 40 7.56 -13.59 -15.20
C ASN A 40 6.49 -14.68 -15.04
N SER A 41 6.39 -15.37 -13.88
CA SER A 41 5.45 -16.49 -13.67
C SER A 41 4.63 -16.37 -12.38
N HIS A 42 3.32 -16.59 -12.46
CA HIS A 42 2.37 -16.54 -11.34
C HIS A 42 2.34 -17.85 -10.53
N ASN A 43 3.48 -18.34 -10.03
CA ASN A 43 3.53 -19.59 -9.25
C ASN A 43 3.96 -19.39 -7.80
N ASP A 44 3.11 -19.87 -6.89
CA ASP A 44 3.16 -19.79 -5.42
C ASP A 44 4.26 -20.65 -4.74
N ALA A 45 5.47 -20.70 -5.29
CA ALA A 45 6.58 -21.46 -4.71
C ALA A 45 7.55 -20.61 -3.86
N VAL A 46 7.09 -19.49 -3.30
CA VAL A 46 7.92 -18.40 -2.73
C VAL A 46 8.87 -18.89 -1.62
N ASP A 47 8.43 -19.79 -0.74
CA ASP A 47 9.21 -20.20 0.43
C ASP A 47 10.47 -21.04 0.11
N SER A 48 10.45 -21.84 -0.97
CA SER A 48 11.60 -22.68 -1.34
C SER A 48 12.66 -21.89 -2.11
N LEU A 49 12.22 -20.87 -2.83
CA LEU A 49 13.06 -19.93 -3.57
C LEU A 49 13.82 -18.99 -2.65
N ASP A 50 13.14 -18.43 -1.64
CA ASP A 50 13.76 -17.54 -0.66
C ASP A 50 14.94 -18.20 0.06
N GLN A 51 14.83 -19.48 0.39
CA GLN A 51 15.92 -20.23 1.02
C GLN A 51 17.13 -20.40 0.08
N LEU A 52 16.89 -20.65 -1.21
CA LEU A 52 17.95 -20.80 -2.20
C LEU A 52 18.69 -19.47 -2.41
N TYR A 53 17.95 -18.36 -2.50
CA TYR A 53 18.52 -17.02 -2.62
C TYR A 53 19.33 -16.61 -1.38
N GLN A 54 18.74 -16.78 -0.19
CA GLN A 54 19.43 -16.52 1.07
C GLN A 54 20.72 -17.33 1.19
N TRP A 55 20.69 -18.61 0.78
CA TRP A 55 21.86 -19.47 0.81
C TRP A 55 22.96 -18.99 -0.15
N ALA A 56 22.60 -18.64 -1.39
CA ALA A 56 23.55 -18.17 -2.39
C ALA A 56 24.24 -16.87 -1.96
N ILE A 57 23.48 -15.89 -1.47
CA ILE A 57 23.99 -14.60 -1.00
C ILE A 57 24.83 -14.78 0.26
N SER A 58 24.38 -15.61 1.21
CA SER A 58 25.15 -15.92 2.42
C SER A 58 26.52 -16.50 2.09
N ARG A 59 26.61 -17.39 1.08
CA ARG A 59 27.91 -17.90 0.60
C ARG A 59 28.76 -16.83 -0.05
N LEU A 60 28.17 -15.94 -0.85
CA LEU A 60 28.89 -14.84 -1.49
C LEU A 60 29.50 -13.88 -0.46
N LEU A 61 28.69 -13.42 0.50
CA LEU A 61 29.17 -12.54 1.56
C LEU A 61 30.22 -13.22 2.44
N SER A 62 30.08 -14.52 2.70
CA SER A 62 31.08 -15.31 3.44
C SER A 62 32.39 -15.48 2.68
N ALA A 63 32.34 -15.54 1.34
CA ALA A 63 33.54 -15.57 0.50
C ALA A 63 34.25 -14.21 0.54
N LEU A 64 33.52 -13.12 0.29
CA LEU A 64 34.03 -11.75 0.37
C LEU A 64 34.60 -11.41 1.75
N GLN A 65 34.00 -11.92 2.83
CA GLN A 65 34.49 -11.73 4.19
C GLN A 65 35.91 -12.27 4.40
N ARG A 66 36.32 -13.30 3.64
CA ARG A 66 37.62 -13.99 3.78
C ARG A 66 38.71 -13.39 2.91
N GLU A 67 38.40 -12.36 2.13
CA GLU A 67 39.35 -11.71 1.24
C GLU A 67 40.26 -10.76 2.03
N ASP A 68 41.54 -10.67 1.63
CA ASP A 68 42.52 -9.82 2.33
C ASP A 68 42.11 -8.33 2.31
N ALA A 69 41.44 -7.90 1.24
CA ALA A 69 40.86 -6.55 1.16
C ALA A 69 39.80 -6.32 2.24
N ALA A 70 38.99 -7.31 2.61
CA ALA A 70 37.96 -7.18 3.64
C ALA A 70 38.57 -6.90 5.03
N HIS A 71 39.73 -7.47 5.29
CA HIS A 71 40.45 -7.27 6.55
C HIS A 71 41.19 -5.93 6.63
N SER A 72 41.47 -5.34 5.46
CA SER A 72 42.24 -4.10 5.32
C SER A 72 41.37 -2.86 5.14
N LEU A 73 40.19 -3.00 4.51
CA LEU A 73 39.24 -1.91 4.30
C LEU A 73 38.56 -1.51 5.62
N HIS A 74 38.48 -0.21 5.87
CA HIS A 74 37.88 0.35 7.07
C HIS A 74 36.34 0.28 7.02
N SER A 75 35.69 -0.04 8.14
CA SER A 75 34.22 0.03 8.26
C SER A 75 33.75 1.48 8.21
N GLN A 76 32.77 1.82 7.37
CA GLN A 76 32.16 3.16 7.44
C GLN A 76 31.25 3.35 8.66
N MET A 77 30.95 2.27 9.40
CA MET A 77 29.92 2.25 10.45
C MET A 77 30.46 2.06 11.87
N SER A 78 31.67 1.52 12.00
CA SER A 78 32.22 1.08 13.28
C SER A 78 33.73 1.26 13.32
N ASP A 79 34.33 1.04 14.49
CA ASP A 79 35.76 0.94 14.70
C ASP A 79 36.38 -0.36 14.14
N GLY A 80 35.59 -1.18 13.43
CA GLY A 80 36.01 -2.42 12.80
C GLY A 80 36.46 -2.27 11.34
N ASN A 81 36.60 -3.43 10.70
CA ASN A 81 36.92 -3.56 9.28
C ASN A 81 35.71 -4.07 8.49
N MET A 82 35.84 -4.03 7.17
CA MET A 82 34.84 -4.50 6.21
C MET A 82 34.43 -5.97 6.44
N ALA A 83 35.36 -6.84 6.87
CA ALA A 83 35.06 -8.23 7.22
C ALA A 83 34.06 -8.34 8.39
N SER A 84 34.11 -7.42 9.35
CA SER A 84 33.18 -7.37 10.49
C SER A 84 31.78 -6.96 10.06
N ASP A 85 31.68 -6.02 9.10
CA ASP A 85 30.40 -5.59 8.53
C ASP A 85 29.73 -6.70 7.71
N LEU A 86 30.51 -7.41 6.89
CA LEU A 86 30.04 -8.57 6.14
C LEU A 86 29.56 -9.70 7.06
N ALA A 87 30.26 -9.98 8.16
CA ALA A 87 29.83 -10.97 9.16
C ALA A 87 28.46 -10.62 9.76
N ARG A 88 28.24 -9.33 10.02
CA ARG A 88 26.95 -8.83 10.54
C ARG A 88 25.84 -8.97 9.51
N LEU A 89 26.10 -8.71 8.23
CA LEU A 89 25.13 -8.92 7.15
C LEU A 89 24.75 -10.41 7.00
N VAL A 90 25.72 -11.33 7.03
CA VAL A 90 25.45 -12.78 6.99
C VAL A 90 24.56 -13.21 8.16
N ASN A 91 24.84 -12.70 9.37
CA ASN A 91 24.03 -13.00 10.55
C ASN A 91 22.59 -12.47 10.42
N ARG A 92 22.41 -11.28 9.84
CA ARG A 92 21.08 -10.72 9.56
C ARG A 92 20.31 -11.58 8.55
N LEU A 93 20.94 -11.98 7.44
CA LEU A 93 20.35 -12.85 6.43
C LEU A 93 19.85 -14.17 7.01
N GLN A 94 20.65 -14.80 7.87
CA GLN A 94 20.27 -16.07 8.53
C GLN A 94 19.09 -15.94 9.51
N LYS A 95 18.82 -14.72 10.00
CA LYS A 95 17.75 -14.44 10.97
C LYS A 95 16.49 -13.86 10.32
N ALA A 96 16.56 -13.39 9.09
CA ALA A 96 15.46 -12.77 8.36
C ALA A 96 14.47 -13.83 7.86
N LYS A 97 13.58 -14.32 8.75
CA LYS A 97 12.40 -15.09 8.33
C LYS A 97 11.35 -14.13 7.76
N GLY A 98 11.14 -14.16 6.45
CA GLY A 98 10.05 -13.46 5.75
C GLY A 98 10.31 -11.99 5.37
N ASN A 99 11.53 -11.47 5.51
CA ASN A 99 11.88 -10.08 5.14
C ASN A 99 13.16 -10.01 4.30
N PHE A 100 13.31 -10.95 3.36
CA PHE A 100 14.46 -11.02 2.47
C PHE A 100 14.10 -10.38 1.12
N MET A 101 14.86 -9.37 0.71
CA MET A 101 14.66 -8.68 -0.57
C MET A 101 15.86 -8.97 -1.47
N TYR A 102 15.66 -9.82 -2.49
CA TYR A 102 16.72 -10.17 -3.44
C TYR A 102 17.31 -8.95 -4.18
N ASP A 103 16.44 -7.97 -4.50
CA ASP A 103 16.81 -6.75 -5.23
C ASP A 103 17.92 -5.95 -4.56
N GLU A 104 18.02 -5.99 -3.23
CA GLU A 104 19.07 -5.30 -2.47
C GLU A 104 20.47 -5.82 -2.80
N TYR A 105 20.58 -7.07 -3.28
CA TYR A 105 21.84 -7.74 -3.60
C TYR A 105 22.10 -7.85 -5.11
N SER A 106 21.11 -7.52 -5.95
CA SER A 106 21.13 -7.67 -7.41
C SER A 106 22.39 -7.10 -8.08
N LEU A 107 22.80 -5.88 -7.68
CA LEU A 107 24.00 -5.22 -8.23
C LEU A 107 25.27 -6.04 -7.98
N LEU A 108 25.47 -6.52 -6.75
CA LEU A 108 26.64 -7.30 -6.37
C LEU A 108 26.65 -8.65 -7.11
N ILE A 109 25.48 -9.28 -7.24
CA ILE A 109 25.31 -10.55 -7.97
C ILE A 109 25.65 -10.36 -9.45
N CYS A 110 25.11 -9.33 -10.10
CA CYS A 110 25.38 -9.00 -11.49
C CYS A 110 26.88 -8.81 -11.74
N LEU A 111 27.59 -8.09 -10.86
CA LEU A 111 29.03 -7.87 -10.98
C LEU A 111 29.82 -9.18 -10.90
N VAL A 112 29.45 -10.11 -10.02
CA VAL A 112 30.12 -11.43 -9.94
C VAL A 112 29.83 -12.28 -11.17
N ILE A 113 28.59 -12.25 -11.68
CA ILE A 113 28.20 -12.96 -12.91
C ILE A 113 28.96 -12.44 -14.13
N GLN A 114 29.16 -11.12 -14.22
CA GLN A 114 29.78 -10.41 -15.33
C GLN A 114 31.31 -10.24 -15.18
N ARG A 115 31.98 -11.12 -14.43
CA ARG A 115 33.44 -11.05 -14.26
C ARG A 115 34.16 -10.99 -15.62
N PRO A 116 35.05 -10.01 -15.86
CA PRO A 116 35.81 -9.92 -17.10
C PRO A 116 36.88 -11.02 -17.20
N PRO A 117 37.34 -11.38 -18.41
CA PRO A 117 38.42 -12.35 -18.60
C PRO A 117 39.74 -11.84 -17.99
N ASP A 118 40.52 -12.73 -17.36
CA ASP A 118 41.82 -12.40 -16.74
C ASP A 118 42.87 -11.79 -17.70
N ILE A 119 42.61 -11.90 -19.01
CA ILE A 119 43.45 -11.34 -20.08
C ILE A 119 43.32 -9.80 -20.13
N GLU A 120 42.22 -9.24 -19.63
CA GLU A 120 41.94 -7.81 -19.63
C GLU A 120 42.29 -7.17 -18.27
N LEU A 121 43.58 -6.98 -18.01
CA LEU A 121 44.09 -6.53 -16.71
C LEU A 121 43.39 -5.25 -16.17
N GLN A 122 43.14 -4.26 -17.05
CA GLN A 122 42.45 -3.01 -16.68
C GLN A 122 40.97 -3.24 -16.34
N SER A 123 40.29 -4.14 -17.06
CA SER A 123 38.91 -4.52 -16.79
C SER A 123 38.81 -5.25 -15.45
N VAL A 124 39.77 -6.12 -15.13
CA VAL A 124 39.84 -6.83 -13.84
C VAL A 124 40.12 -5.87 -12.68
N GLU A 125 41.05 -4.91 -12.83
CA GLU A 125 41.30 -3.89 -11.82
C GLU A 125 40.03 -3.05 -11.54
N LYS A 126 39.34 -2.62 -12.60
CA LYS A 126 38.08 -1.87 -12.47
C LYS A 126 36.99 -2.72 -11.81
N TRP A 127 36.85 -3.97 -12.22
CA TRP A 127 35.87 -4.90 -11.66
C TRP A 127 36.06 -5.12 -10.15
N ASN A 128 37.32 -5.24 -9.69
CA ASN A 128 37.61 -5.33 -8.25
C ASN A 128 37.10 -4.10 -7.47
N ILE A 129 37.30 -2.90 -8.02
CA ILE A 129 36.83 -1.64 -7.43
C ILE A 129 35.29 -1.62 -7.41
N ASP A 130 34.65 -2.03 -8.51
CA ASP A 130 33.19 -2.04 -8.64
C ASP A 130 32.54 -3.01 -7.64
N ILE A 131 33.14 -4.20 -7.41
CA ILE A 131 32.68 -5.16 -6.39
C ILE A 131 32.70 -4.52 -4.99
N TRP A 132 33.84 -3.93 -4.58
CA TRP A 132 33.93 -3.32 -3.25
C TRP A 132 33.03 -2.10 -3.12
N SER A 133 32.86 -1.31 -4.18
CA SER A 133 31.90 -0.19 -4.20
C SER A 133 30.45 -0.66 -4.00
N ALA A 134 30.08 -1.79 -4.61
CA ALA A 134 28.77 -2.40 -4.39
C ALA A 134 28.62 -2.91 -2.95
N VAL A 135 29.66 -3.48 -2.35
CA VAL A 135 29.67 -3.92 -0.94
C VAL A 135 29.51 -2.73 0.01
N PHE A 136 30.22 -1.62 -0.20
CA PHE A 136 30.03 -0.41 0.61
C PHE A 136 28.61 0.13 0.50
N SER A 137 28.05 0.17 -0.71
CA SER A 137 26.68 0.64 -0.95
C SER A 137 25.65 -0.27 -0.26
N LEU A 138 25.87 -1.59 -0.30
CA LEU A 138 25.04 -2.57 0.41
C LEU A 138 25.07 -2.31 1.91
N ILE A 139 26.26 -2.13 2.50
CA ILE A 139 26.43 -1.85 3.92
C ILE A 139 25.76 -0.53 4.30
N ASP A 140 25.95 0.55 3.54
CA ASP A 140 25.32 1.87 3.78
C ASP A 140 23.78 1.75 3.80
N ASN A 141 23.20 1.04 2.84
CA ASN A 141 21.76 0.75 2.81
C ASN A 141 21.29 0.03 4.09
N PHE A 142 22.01 -1.00 4.52
CA PHE A 142 21.71 -1.74 5.76
C PHE A 142 22.04 -0.97 7.05
N SER A 143 22.82 0.12 6.96
CA SER A 143 23.15 1.03 8.07
C SER A 143 22.06 2.04 8.32
N GLN A 144 21.52 2.59 7.23
CA GLN A 144 20.48 3.61 7.25
C GLN A 144 19.10 3.02 7.60
N THR A 145 18.97 1.69 7.60
CA THR A 145 17.81 1.05 8.23
C THR A 145 17.82 1.31 9.73
N THR A 146 16.82 2.08 10.16
CA THR A 146 16.47 2.37 11.55
C THR A 146 16.74 1.16 12.45
N PRO A 147 17.36 1.30 13.64
CA PRO A 147 17.62 0.18 14.54
C PRO A 147 16.36 -0.68 14.69
N PRO A 148 16.47 -2.03 14.67
CA PRO A 148 15.31 -2.88 14.76
C PRO A 148 14.53 -2.49 16.02
N MET A 149 13.24 -2.27 15.84
CA MET A 149 12.31 -1.88 16.89
C MET A 149 12.49 -2.86 18.07
N SER A 150 13.09 -2.41 19.18
CA SER A 150 13.20 -3.21 20.41
C SER A 150 11.85 -3.41 21.10
N ILE A 151 10.80 -2.88 20.50
CA ILE A 151 9.41 -3.01 20.90
C ILE A 151 8.70 -3.56 19.65
N PRO A 152 8.05 -4.73 19.70
CA PRO A 152 7.23 -5.20 18.59
C PRO A 152 6.25 -4.09 18.21
N PRO A 153 5.94 -3.89 16.92
CA PRO A 153 4.88 -2.98 16.54
C PRO A 153 3.59 -3.43 17.21
N PHE A 154 3.19 -2.71 18.25
CA PHE A 154 1.88 -2.88 18.86
C PHE A 154 0.88 -2.22 17.92
N PHE A 155 -0.34 -2.75 17.91
CA PHE A 155 -1.50 -2.20 17.21
C PHE A 155 -1.75 -0.70 17.51
N ASP A 156 -1.13 -0.18 18.58
CA ASP A 156 -1.26 1.19 19.08
C ASP A 156 -0.10 2.14 18.67
N GLY A 157 0.89 1.63 17.93
CA GLY A 157 2.06 2.39 17.46
C GLY A 157 1.82 3.20 16.18
N THR A 158 2.79 4.03 15.80
CA THR A 158 2.86 4.66 14.47
C THR A 158 2.73 3.57 13.39
N PRO A 159 1.96 3.78 12.29
CA PRO A 159 1.86 2.81 11.21
C PRO A 159 3.25 2.33 10.79
N VAL A 160 3.43 1.02 10.77
CA VAL A 160 4.73 0.32 10.71
C VAL A 160 5.38 0.44 9.33
N THR A 161 4.63 0.86 8.31
CA THR A 161 5.04 0.84 6.92
C THR A 161 4.88 2.21 6.27
N SER A 162 5.83 2.58 5.40
CA SER A 162 5.66 3.71 4.49
C SER A 162 4.47 3.43 3.58
N ASN A 163 3.42 4.24 3.67
CA ASN A 163 2.27 4.14 2.78
C ASN A 163 2.45 5.01 1.53
N SER A 164 1.56 4.84 0.56
CA SER A 164 1.55 5.58 -0.70
C SER A 164 1.33 7.10 -0.54
N SER A 165 1.01 7.60 0.66
CA SER A 165 0.72 9.03 0.87
C SER A 165 1.94 9.95 0.68
N SER A 166 3.16 9.43 0.67
CA SER A 166 4.37 10.20 0.32
C SER A 166 4.52 10.41 -1.19
N GLN A 167 3.84 9.61 -2.02
CA GLN A 167 3.98 9.58 -3.47
C GLN A 167 3.03 10.58 -4.16
N LYS A 168 3.15 11.87 -3.83
CA LYS A 168 2.28 12.95 -4.37
C LYS A 168 2.93 13.78 -5.49
N GLY A 169 4.23 13.62 -5.71
CA GLY A 169 4.99 14.41 -6.67
C GLY A 169 4.70 14.04 -8.13
N SER A 170 4.96 14.96 -9.06
CA SER A 170 4.78 14.72 -10.50
C SER A 170 5.82 13.78 -11.10
N GLU A 171 6.91 13.53 -10.38
CA GLU A 171 7.97 12.60 -10.74
C GLU A 171 7.59 11.12 -10.53
N GLN A 172 6.46 10.85 -9.86
CA GLN A 172 6.03 9.49 -9.56
C GLN A 172 5.45 8.81 -10.79
N THR A 173 6.00 7.63 -11.12
CA THR A 173 5.47 6.79 -12.20
C THR A 173 4.33 5.91 -11.67
N HIS A 174 3.45 5.47 -12.58
CA HIS A 174 2.36 4.54 -12.25
C HIS A 174 2.87 3.26 -11.58
N GLU A 175 4.02 2.76 -12.04
CA GLU A 175 4.68 1.57 -11.51
C GLU A 175 5.12 1.74 -10.05
N LEU A 176 5.76 2.88 -9.71
CA LEU A 176 6.18 3.18 -8.34
C LEU A 176 4.99 3.31 -7.40
N VAL A 177 3.93 3.99 -7.82
CA VAL A 177 2.71 4.15 -7.01
C VAL A 177 2.02 2.80 -6.81
N ASN A 178 1.87 2.00 -7.87
CA ASN A 178 1.24 0.69 -7.78
C ASN A 178 2.01 -0.26 -6.85
N SER A 179 3.34 -0.30 -6.91
CA SER A 179 4.15 -1.12 -6.00
C SER A 179 3.87 -0.74 -4.54
N ARG A 180 3.84 0.57 -4.25
CA ARG A 180 3.53 1.07 -2.90
C ARG A 180 2.11 0.77 -2.46
N ILE A 181 1.12 0.89 -3.35
CA ILE A 181 -0.26 0.51 -3.05
C ILE A 181 -0.35 -0.99 -2.74
N PHE A 182 0.38 -1.84 -3.48
CA PHE A 182 0.42 -3.27 -3.20
C PHE A 182 1.05 -3.58 -1.85
N GLU A 183 2.24 -3.03 -1.55
CA GLU A 183 2.91 -3.16 -0.25
C GLU A 183 2.01 -2.72 0.91
N GLU A 184 1.21 -1.67 0.69
CA GLU A 184 0.31 -1.10 1.68
C GLU A 184 -0.88 -2.02 2.02
N ILE A 185 -1.42 -2.76 1.05
CA ILE A 185 -2.59 -3.63 1.25
C ILE A 185 -2.23 -5.11 1.49
N HIS A 186 -1.03 -5.55 1.08
CA HIS A 186 -0.67 -6.98 1.01
C HIS A 186 -0.89 -7.70 2.33
N ASP A 187 -0.37 -7.15 3.43
CA ASP A 187 -0.47 -7.76 4.77
C ASP A 187 -1.79 -7.43 5.50
N CYS A 188 -2.67 -6.67 4.84
CA CYS A 188 -3.92 -6.14 5.40
C CYS A 188 -5.15 -6.57 4.57
N THR A 189 -5.00 -7.60 3.74
CA THR A 189 -6.08 -8.16 2.92
C THR A 189 -6.70 -9.36 3.61
N PHE A 190 -8.00 -9.29 3.91
CA PHE A 190 -8.74 -10.39 4.57
C PHE A 190 -9.79 -10.97 3.61
N GLN A 191 -9.54 -12.17 3.08
CA GLN A 191 -10.46 -12.82 2.15
C GLN A 191 -11.44 -13.73 2.89
N ASP A 192 -12.61 -13.98 2.27
CA ASP A 192 -13.60 -14.94 2.79
C ASP A 192 -14.06 -14.62 4.22
N VAL A 193 -14.32 -13.33 4.50
CA VAL A 193 -14.73 -12.88 5.84
C VAL A 193 -16.14 -13.40 6.15
N GLU A 194 -16.23 -14.24 7.18
CA GLU A 194 -17.49 -14.79 7.65
C GLU A 194 -18.47 -13.68 8.08
N GLY A 195 -19.75 -13.83 7.72
CA GLY A 195 -20.80 -12.84 8.03
C GLY A 195 -20.76 -11.57 7.19
N PHE A 196 -19.93 -11.50 6.12
CA PHE A 196 -19.86 -10.32 5.25
C PHE A 196 -21.21 -9.94 4.65
N PHE A 197 -21.94 -10.91 4.09
CA PHE A 197 -23.24 -10.65 3.49
C PHE A 197 -24.28 -10.21 4.53
N ASP A 198 -24.31 -10.87 5.68
CA ASP A 198 -25.20 -10.52 6.79
C ASP A 198 -24.95 -9.07 7.24
N LYS A 199 -23.67 -8.68 7.33
CA LYS A 199 -23.26 -7.34 7.75
C LYS A 199 -23.69 -6.26 6.76
N TYR A 200 -23.56 -6.50 5.45
CA TYR A 200 -23.72 -5.44 4.44
C TYR A 200 -25.00 -5.51 3.61
N PHE A 201 -25.65 -6.68 3.48
CA PHE A 201 -26.73 -6.89 2.52
C PHE A 201 -27.99 -7.56 3.08
N GLU A 202 -27.90 -8.29 4.20
CA GLU A 202 -29.09 -8.83 4.86
C GLU A 202 -29.69 -7.86 5.89
N GLU A 203 -30.98 -8.08 6.16
CA GLU A 203 -31.78 -7.38 7.18
C GLU A 203 -31.71 -5.84 7.12
N LYS A 204 -31.50 -5.30 5.92
CA LYS A 204 -31.58 -3.86 5.65
C LYS A 204 -33.03 -3.45 5.42
N ASP A 205 -33.32 -2.19 5.65
CA ASP A 205 -34.64 -1.62 5.36
C ASP A 205 -35.03 -1.77 3.87
N TRP A 206 -34.04 -1.83 2.98
CA TRP A 206 -34.17 -2.09 1.55
C TRP A 206 -34.08 -3.57 1.15
N SER A 207 -33.67 -4.49 2.04
CA SER A 207 -33.42 -5.90 1.66
C SER A 207 -34.67 -6.59 1.12
N GLY A 208 -35.83 -6.39 1.74
CA GLY A 208 -37.10 -6.97 1.26
C GLY A 208 -37.53 -6.44 -0.12
N LYS A 209 -37.16 -5.20 -0.45
CA LYS A 209 -37.40 -4.63 -1.79
C LYS A 209 -36.43 -5.20 -2.81
N ALA A 210 -35.15 -5.36 -2.44
CA ALA A 210 -34.16 -6.00 -3.29
C ALA A 210 -34.55 -7.46 -3.60
N ASP A 211 -35.05 -8.21 -2.60
CA ASP A 211 -35.61 -9.54 -2.79
C ASP A 211 -36.81 -9.53 -3.75
N ALA A 212 -37.74 -8.59 -3.60
CA ALA A 212 -38.88 -8.44 -4.51
C ALA A 212 -38.43 -8.10 -5.95
N ILE A 213 -37.46 -7.20 -6.12
CA ILE A 213 -36.89 -6.86 -7.43
C ILE A 213 -36.16 -8.07 -8.03
N CYS A 214 -35.45 -8.86 -7.21
CA CYS A 214 -34.81 -10.09 -7.63
C CYS A 214 -35.85 -11.13 -8.09
N GLN A 215 -36.99 -11.24 -7.42
CA GLN A 215 -38.10 -12.12 -7.82
C GLN A 215 -38.82 -11.64 -9.08
N HIS A 216 -38.83 -10.32 -9.33
CA HIS A 216 -39.50 -9.70 -10.48
C HIS A 216 -38.57 -9.35 -11.64
N VAL A 217 -37.27 -9.64 -11.53
CA VAL A 217 -36.17 -9.48 -12.51
C VAL A 217 -36.41 -8.30 -13.45
N LEU A 218 -35.97 -7.11 -12.99
CA LEU A 218 -35.80 -5.87 -13.76
C LEU A 218 -37.09 -5.08 -14.06
N ALA A 219 -37.86 -4.70 -13.03
CA ALA A 219 -38.79 -3.58 -13.17
C ALA A 219 -37.97 -2.28 -13.35
N PRO A 220 -37.91 -1.65 -14.55
CA PRO A 220 -36.96 -0.56 -14.84
C PRO A 220 -37.29 0.76 -14.13
N ASP A 221 -38.51 0.87 -13.58
CA ASP A 221 -39.12 2.15 -13.23
C ASP A 221 -39.28 2.38 -11.71
N SER A 222 -38.52 1.67 -10.86
CA SER A 222 -38.53 2.00 -9.44
C SER A 222 -37.81 3.35 -9.20
N ASN A 223 -38.63 4.39 -9.08
CA ASN A 223 -38.19 5.76 -8.81
C ASN A 223 -37.56 5.93 -7.40
N GLU A 224 -37.44 4.84 -6.65
CA GLU A 224 -36.93 4.77 -5.28
C GLU A 224 -35.41 4.57 -5.20
N SER A 225 -34.74 4.23 -6.31
CA SER A 225 -33.27 4.15 -6.33
C SER A 225 -32.64 5.52 -6.06
N ARG A 226 -31.72 5.57 -5.08
CA ARG A 226 -30.99 6.79 -4.69
C ARG A 226 -29.81 7.05 -5.63
N SER A 227 -29.31 6.01 -6.29
CA SER A 227 -28.12 6.03 -7.13
C SER A 227 -28.31 5.16 -8.37
N ILE A 228 -27.49 5.41 -9.40
CA ILE A 228 -27.58 4.79 -10.72
C ILE A 228 -26.19 4.29 -11.13
N TYR A 229 -26.17 3.13 -11.79
CA TYR A 229 -24.97 2.59 -12.41
C TYR A 229 -24.69 3.25 -13.77
N TYR A 230 -23.43 3.57 -14.01
CA TYR A 230 -22.90 4.05 -15.28
C TYR A 230 -21.80 3.12 -15.75
N THR A 231 -21.72 2.93 -17.06
CA THR A 231 -20.62 2.20 -17.69
C THR A 231 -19.61 3.18 -18.27
N THR A 232 -18.31 2.92 -18.10
CA THR A 232 -17.27 3.64 -18.85
C THR A 232 -16.69 2.76 -19.95
N VAL A 233 -16.30 3.39 -21.05
CA VAL A 233 -15.67 2.73 -22.21
C VAL A 233 -14.16 2.94 -22.18
N SER A 234 -13.72 4.08 -21.62
CA SER A 234 -12.31 4.46 -21.61
C SER A 234 -11.89 5.12 -20.31
N LYS A 235 -10.59 5.08 -20.02
CA LYS A 235 -9.98 5.81 -18.90
C LYS A 235 -10.25 7.33 -18.94
N ALA A 236 -10.45 7.89 -20.14
CA ALA A 236 -10.74 9.32 -20.34
C ALA A 236 -12.15 9.73 -19.88
N ASP A 237 -13.03 8.76 -19.61
CA ASP A 237 -14.36 8.99 -19.07
C ASP A 237 -14.28 9.34 -17.57
N LEU A 238 -13.17 9.04 -16.90
CA LEU A 238 -12.90 9.38 -15.50
C LEU A 238 -12.10 10.69 -15.39
N THR A 239 -12.52 11.56 -14.47
CA THR A 239 -11.96 12.89 -14.25
C THR A 239 -11.71 13.15 -12.77
N GLY A 240 -10.84 14.12 -12.46
CA GLY A 240 -10.53 14.48 -11.07
C GLY A 240 -9.29 13.80 -10.49
N SER A 241 -8.65 12.91 -11.26
CA SER A 241 -7.31 12.40 -11.00
C SER A 241 -6.41 12.63 -12.20
N LYS A 242 -5.09 12.71 -11.94
CA LYS A 242 -4.06 12.65 -12.99
C LYS A 242 -3.73 11.22 -13.41
N MET A 243 -4.12 10.24 -12.60
CA MET A 243 -3.82 8.83 -12.83
C MET A 243 -4.86 8.22 -13.77
N GLU A 244 -4.37 7.51 -14.79
CA GLU A 244 -5.20 6.82 -15.77
C GLU A 244 -5.62 5.44 -15.25
N GLN A 245 -6.62 5.41 -14.37
CA GLN A 245 -7.30 4.18 -13.94
C GLN A 245 -8.56 3.92 -14.77
N GLN A 246 -9.01 2.67 -14.83
CA GLN A 246 -10.23 2.27 -15.51
C GLN A 246 -11.18 1.60 -14.53
N VAL A 247 -12.46 1.98 -14.58
CA VAL A 247 -13.57 1.36 -13.83
C VAL A 247 -14.67 1.07 -14.84
N ASN A 248 -15.14 -0.16 -14.98
CA ASN A 248 -16.05 -0.50 -16.07
C ASN A 248 -17.51 -0.14 -15.73
N LEU A 249 -17.91 -0.36 -14.48
CA LEU A 249 -19.20 -0.03 -13.89
C LEU A 249 -18.98 0.74 -12.59
N LEU A 250 -19.55 1.93 -12.51
CA LEU A 250 -19.50 2.77 -11.31
C LEU A 250 -20.91 3.16 -10.88
N LEU A 251 -21.09 3.37 -9.58
CA LEU A 251 -22.35 3.87 -9.02
C LEU A 251 -22.21 5.34 -8.63
N GLN A 252 -23.17 6.19 -8.99
CA GLN A 252 -23.22 7.60 -8.54
C GLN A 252 -24.62 7.96 -8.04
N ALA A 253 -24.70 8.96 -7.16
CA ALA A 253 -25.98 9.49 -6.69
C ALA A 253 -26.81 10.06 -7.85
N ARG A 254 -28.12 9.85 -7.80
CA ARG A 254 -29.04 10.39 -8.80
C ARG A 254 -29.09 11.91 -8.65
N GLY A 255 -28.88 12.65 -9.75
CA GLY A 255 -28.83 14.12 -9.76
C GLY A 255 -27.42 14.73 -9.80
N GLY A 256 -26.36 13.92 -9.83
CA GLY A 256 -25.00 14.36 -10.18
C GLY A 256 -24.89 14.79 -11.65
N SER A 257 -23.83 15.56 -11.98
CA SER A 257 -23.58 16.17 -13.30
C SER A 257 -24.03 15.31 -14.49
N LEU A 258 -24.96 15.85 -15.29
CA LEU A 258 -25.59 15.24 -16.48
C LEU A 258 -24.64 15.01 -17.67
N SER A 259 -23.32 15.14 -17.50
CA SER A 259 -22.38 14.83 -18.55
C SER A 259 -22.32 13.31 -18.74
N LEU A 260 -23.13 12.80 -19.66
CA LEU A 260 -23.41 11.38 -19.91
C LEU A 260 -22.16 10.48 -19.97
N ASN A 261 -21.00 11.05 -20.31
CA ASN A 261 -19.77 10.31 -20.57
C ASN A 261 -18.57 10.77 -19.72
N LYS A 262 -18.76 11.67 -18.74
CA LYS A 262 -17.68 12.12 -17.87
C LYS A 262 -18.08 12.02 -16.40
N HIS A 263 -17.35 11.19 -15.68
CA HIS A 263 -17.56 10.87 -14.29
C HIS A 263 -16.38 11.40 -13.47
N ASN A 264 -16.64 11.98 -12.30
CA ASN A 264 -15.56 12.46 -11.44
C ASN A 264 -15.37 11.51 -10.26
N TRP A 265 -14.12 11.23 -9.88
CA TRP A 265 -13.79 10.37 -8.73
C TRP A 265 -14.47 10.81 -7.42
N ARG A 266 -14.77 12.11 -7.27
CA ARG A 266 -15.49 12.66 -6.11
C ARG A 266 -16.96 12.24 -6.01
N ASP A 267 -17.55 11.77 -7.12
CA ASP A 267 -18.97 11.43 -7.23
C ASP A 267 -19.20 9.90 -7.23
N ILE A 268 -18.14 9.10 -7.19
CA ILE A 268 -18.20 7.64 -7.22
C ILE A 268 -18.57 7.07 -5.84
N LEU A 269 -19.57 6.20 -5.80
CA LEU A 269 -20.07 5.55 -4.60
C LEU A 269 -19.60 4.10 -4.45
N VAL A 270 -19.55 3.37 -5.56
CA VAL A 270 -19.10 1.96 -5.65
C VAL A 270 -18.31 1.83 -6.95
N ILE A 271 -17.24 1.01 -6.91
CA ILE A 271 -16.41 0.70 -8.08
C ILE A 271 -16.44 -0.79 -8.38
N ASP A 272 -16.03 -1.15 -9.59
CA ASP A 272 -15.90 -2.54 -9.99
C ASP A 272 -14.56 -2.83 -10.68
N GLU A 273 -14.33 -4.11 -10.94
CA GLU A 273 -13.37 -4.58 -11.93
C GLU A 273 -13.97 -5.78 -12.69
N LEU A 274 -14.04 -5.71 -14.01
CA LEU A 274 -14.61 -6.77 -14.86
C LEU A 274 -13.50 -7.42 -15.68
N LYS A 275 -13.40 -8.75 -15.56
CA LYS A 275 -12.47 -9.57 -16.32
C LYS A 275 -13.21 -10.68 -17.06
N LYS A 276 -12.69 -11.04 -18.23
CA LYS A 276 -13.32 -12.09 -19.06
C LYS A 276 -13.09 -13.48 -18.48
N SER A 277 -11.88 -13.76 -18.00
CA SER A 277 -11.51 -15.09 -17.54
C SER A 277 -11.80 -15.26 -16.06
N LYS A 278 -12.51 -16.34 -15.70
CA LYS A 278 -12.66 -16.73 -14.29
C LYS A 278 -11.34 -16.99 -13.56
N LYS A 279 -10.24 -17.20 -14.29
CA LYS A 279 -8.90 -17.37 -13.72
C LYS A 279 -8.31 -16.07 -13.19
N GLU A 280 -8.88 -14.93 -13.56
CA GLU A 280 -8.41 -13.62 -13.12
C GLU A 280 -8.98 -13.23 -11.73
N ILE A 281 -9.96 -13.97 -11.21
CA ILE A 281 -10.46 -13.81 -9.85
C ILE A 281 -9.30 -14.06 -8.87
N ARG A 282 -9.18 -13.21 -7.83
CA ARG A 282 -8.12 -13.26 -6.81
C ARG A 282 -6.67 -13.20 -7.31
N THR A 283 -6.43 -12.86 -8.57
CA THR A 283 -5.05 -12.61 -9.00
C THR A 283 -4.50 -11.33 -8.36
N LYS A 284 -3.19 -11.31 -8.09
CA LYS A 284 -2.47 -10.11 -7.63
C LYS A 284 -2.76 -8.91 -8.53
N ALA A 285 -2.80 -9.11 -9.85
CA ALA A 285 -3.09 -8.05 -10.81
C ALA A 285 -4.51 -7.47 -10.65
N THR A 286 -5.53 -8.32 -10.52
CA THR A 286 -6.92 -7.86 -10.31
C THR A 286 -7.08 -7.12 -8.98
N LEU A 287 -6.50 -7.66 -7.89
CA LEU A 287 -6.54 -7.01 -6.57
C LEU A 287 -5.83 -5.65 -6.60
N LEU A 288 -4.66 -5.58 -7.23
CA LEU A 288 -3.93 -4.32 -7.38
C LEU A 288 -4.74 -3.30 -8.19
N GLN A 289 -5.35 -3.70 -9.31
CA GLN A 289 -6.11 -2.80 -10.15
C GLN A 289 -7.32 -2.19 -9.43
N ILE A 290 -8.12 -3.01 -8.74
CA ILE A 290 -9.26 -2.49 -7.97
C ILE A 290 -8.77 -1.62 -6.81
N SER A 291 -7.65 -1.97 -6.17
CA SER A 291 -7.05 -1.17 -5.10
C SER A 291 -6.55 0.19 -5.60
N CYS A 292 -5.96 0.25 -6.78
CA CYS A 292 -5.58 1.53 -7.39
C CYS A 292 -6.81 2.41 -7.65
N CYS A 293 -7.94 1.84 -8.06
CA CYS A 293 -9.19 2.60 -8.19
C CYS A 293 -9.73 3.07 -6.84
N VAL A 294 -9.67 2.24 -5.79
CA VAL A 294 -10.01 2.62 -4.41
C VAL A 294 -9.15 3.79 -3.93
N HIS A 295 -7.84 3.73 -4.19
CA HIS A 295 -6.89 4.78 -3.83
C HIS A 295 -7.31 6.13 -4.42
N GLU A 296 -7.71 6.16 -5.69
CA GLU A 296 -8.22 7.37 -6.35
C GLU A 296 -9.52 7.89 -5.71
N VAL A 297 -10.45 6.99 -5.34
CA VAL A 297 -11.67 7.42 -4.64
C VAL A 297 -11.34 8.02 -3.28
N PHE A 298 -10.45 7.41 -2.50
CA PHE A 298 -10.01 7.97 -1.22
C PHE A 298 -9.23 9.27 -1.36
N ALA A 299 -8.47 9.45 -2.45
CA ALA A 299 -7.81 10.72 -2.77
C ALA A 299 -8.83 11.82 -3.09
N ALA A 300 -9.86 11.51 -3.87
CA ALA A 300 -10.91 12.43 -4.27
C ALA A 300 -11.96 12.69 -3.16
N GLN A 301 -12.10 11.75 -2.22
CA GLN A 301 -13.01 11.80 -1.09
C GLN A 301 -12.23 11.57 0.23
N PRO A 302 -11.40 12.55 0.70
CA PRO A 302 -10.51 12.34 1.84
C PRO A 302 -11.17 11.90 3.15
N THR A 303 -12.44 12.28 3.36
CA THR A 303 -13.20 11.89 4.56
C THR A 303 -14.00 10.60 4.39
N ARG A 304 -13.95 9.93 3.22
CA ARG A 304 -14.61 8.64 2.99
C ARG A 304 -14.14 7.62 4.04
N ARG A 305 -15.11 6.95 4.67
CA ARG A 305 -14.87 5.99 5.76
C ARG A 305 -14.43 4.65 5.22
N PHE A 306 -15.22 4.12 4.29
CA PHE A 306 -14.93 2.90 3.55
C PHE A 306 -15.60 2.99 2.17
N ILE A 307 -15.21 2.13 1.25
CA ILE A 307 -15.82 2.02 -0.07
C ILE A 307 -16.14 0.58 -0.38
N HIS A 308 -17.31 0.37 -0.95
CA HIS A 308 -17.70 -0.91 -1.54
C HIS A 308 -17.10 -1.04 -2.93
N ALA A 309 -16.60 -2.23 -3.23
CA ALA A 309 -16.05 -2.58 -4.52
C ALA A 309 -16.43 -4.03 -4.87
N PHE A 310 -16.38 -4.42 -6.13
CA PHE A 310 -16.57 -5.82 -6.48
C PHE A 310 -15.81 -6.20 -7.74
N THR A 311 -15.40 -7.46 -7.84
CA THR A 311 -14.77 -8.01 -9.03
C THR A 311 -15.73 -9.01 -9.67
N VAL A 312 -15.86 -8.98 -11.00
CA VAL A 312 -16.57 -10.03 -11.75
C VAL A 312 -15.63 -10.59 -12.81
N CYS A 313 -15.25 -11.86 -12.65
CA CYS A 313 -14.33 -12.56 -13.52
C CYS A 313 -15.05 -13.77 -14.14
N GLY A 314 -15.47 -13.65 -15.40
CA GLY A 314 -16.33 -14.64 -16.04
C GLY A 314 -17.69 -14.76 -15.33
N THR A 315 -17.93 -15.87 -14.62
CA THR A 315 -19.16 -16.09 -13.83
C THR A 315 -18.95 -15.93 -12.33
N LYS A 316 -17.72 -15.64 -11.90
CA LYS A 316 -17.34 -15.51 -10.49
C LYS A 316 -17.40 -14.05 -10.09
N MET A 317 -18.04 -13.77 -8.98
CA MET A 317 -18.07 -12.44 -8.37
C MET A 317 -17.51 -12.50 -6.96
N GLU A 318 -16.74 -11.51 -6.58
CA GLU A 318 -16.28 -11.32 -5.21
C GLU A 318 -16.53 -9.87 -4.79
N VAL A 319 -17.21 -9.69 -3.67
CA VAL A 319 -17.55 -8.38 -3.13
C VAL A 319 -16.50 -7.98 -2.11
N TRP A 320 -16.14 -6.72 -2.11
CA TRP A 320 -15.09 -6.16 -1.28
C TRP A 320 -15.60 -4.91 -0.55
N VAL A 321 -15.07 -4.70 0.64
CA VAL A 321 -15.09 -3.39 1.28
C VAL A 321 -13.65 -3.03 1.62
N PHE A 322 -13.27 -1.81 1.28
CA PHE A 322 -11.98 -1.23 1.63
C PHE A 322 -12.23 -0.13 2.65
N ASP A 323 -11.64 -0.26 3.84
CA ASP A 323 -11.56 0.82 4.80
C ASP A 323 -10.10 1.27 4.98
N ARG A 324 -9.82 2.04 6.04
CA ARG A 324 -8.47 2.52 6.31
C ARG A 324 -7.55 1.48 6.99
N SER A 325 -8.06 0.31 7.29
CA SER A 325 -7.32 -0.85 7.80
C SER A 325 -6.96 -1.82 6.68
N GLY A 326 -7.69 -1.82 5.56
CA GLY A 326 -7.38 -2.62 4.37
C GLY A 326 -8.62 -3.21 3.69
N PRO A 327 -8.43 -3.99 2.61
CA PRO A 327 -9.50 -4.72 1.95
C PRO A 327 -9.97 -5.95 2.72
N TYR A 328 -11.28 -6.19 2.70
CA TYR A 328 -11.86 -7.46 3.09
C TYR A 328 -12.98 -7.90 2.15
N SER A 329 -13.06 -9.21 1.88
CA SER A 329 -13.98 -9.76 0.88
C SER A 329 -15.04 -10.71 1.42
N SER A 330 -16.12 -10.85 0.67
CA SER A 330 -17.25 -11.75 0.95
C SER A 330 -16.95 -13.24 0.78
N GLY A 331 -15.89 -13.54 0.03
CA GLY A 331 -15.75 -14.82 -0.66
C GLY A 331 -16.39 -14.83 -2.04
N ILE A 332 -16.02 -15.83 -2.85
CA ILE A 332 -16.45 -15.92 -4.25
C ILE A 332 -17.84 -16.54 -4.36
N ILE A 333 -18.76 -15.84 -5.02
CA ILE A 333 -20.07 -16.36 -5.44
C ILE A 333 -20.07 -16.62 -6.95
N ASP A 334 -20.92 -17.53 -7.43
CA ASP A 334 -21.18 -17.67 -8.85
C ASP A 334 -22.47 -16.93 -9.22
N VAL A 335 -22.40 -16.04 -10.20
CA VAL A 335 -23.54 -15.18 -10.59
C VAL A 335 -24.78 -15.96 -11.01
N TYR A 336 -24.63 -17.21 -11.48
CA TYR A 336 -25.76 -18.05 -11.88
C TYR A 336 -26.30 -18.87 -10.72
N THR A 337 -25.45 -19.55 -9.94
CA THR A 337 -25.91 -20.40 -8.83
C THR A 337 -26.35 -19.58 -7.63
N ASP A 338 -25.67 -18.47 -7.38
CA ASP A 338 -25.91 -17.54 -6.28
C ASP A 338 -26.58 -16.26 -6.77
N SER A 339 -27.44 -16.37 -7.79
CA SER A 339 -28.08 -15.22 -8.45
C SER A 339 -28.82 -14.29 -7.48
N LYS A 340 -29.42 -14.83 -6.41
CA LYS A 340 -30.00 -14.02 -5.33
C LYS A 340 -28.98 -13.03 -4.77
N TRP A 341 -27.79 -13.51 -4.39
CA TRP A 341 -26.73 -12.66 -3.85
C TRP A 341 -26.22 -11.66 -4.86
N PHE A 342 -26.05 -12.07 -6.12
CA PHE A 342 -25.67 -11.19 -7.21
C PHE A 342 -26.64 -10.00 -7.35
N PHE A 343 -27.95 -10.25 -7.43
CA PHE A 343 -28.95 -9.20 -7.52
C PHE A 343 -29.07 -8.39 -6.24
N GLN A 344 -29.00 -9.03 -5.07
CA GLN A 344 -29.05 -8.35 -3.77
C GLN A 344 -27.93 -7.32 -3.63
N VAL A 345 -26.72 -7.67 -4.09
CA VAL A 345 -25.57 -6.75 -4.06
C VAL A 345 -25.79 -5.56 -4.97
N LEU A 346 -26.12 -5.80 -6.25
CA LEU A 346 -26.27 -4.72 -7.22
C LEU A 346 -27.47 -3.81 -6.89
N VAL A 347 -28.62 -4.38 -6.57
CA VAL A 347 -29.82 -3.61 -6.18
C VAL A 347 -29.57 -2.91 -4.86
N GLY A 348 -28.98 -3.60 -3.88
CA GLY A 348 -28.67 -3.05 -2.57
C GLY A 348 -27.83 -1.79 -2.66
N TYR A 349 -26.76 -1.81 -3.46
CA TYR A 349 -25.94 -0.62 -3.70
C TYR A 349 -26.74 0.58 -4.21
N THR A 350 -27.74 0.37 -5.09
CA THR A 350 -28.60 1.48 -5.58
C THR A 350 -29.52 2.10 -4.52
N MET A 351 -29.75 1.36 -3.42
CA MET A 351 -30.69 1.70 -2.36
C MET A 351 -30.01 2.12 -1.06
N MET A 352 -28.77 1.68 -0.83
CA MET A 352 -27.98 2.02 0.34
C MET A 352 -27.92 3.53 0.57
N SER A 353 -28.07 3.90 1.83
CA SER A 353 -27.83 5.25 2.32
C SER A 353 -26.35 5.66 2.15
N ASP A 354 -26.10 6.96 2.23
CA ASP A 354 -24.74 7.51 2.21
C ASP A 354 -23.88 6.88 3.32
N GLU A 355 -24.48 6.60 4.48
CA GLU A 355 -23.81 5.93 5.59
C GLU A 355 -23.42 4.50 5.26
N GLU A 356 -24.33 3.70 4.71
CA GLU A 356 -24.09 2.30 4.32
C GLU A 356 -23.10 2.17 3.17
N LEU A 357 -23.03 3.17 2.29
CA LEU A 357 -22.02 3.27 1.25
C LEU A 357 -20.65 3.68 1.80
N GLY A 358 -20.57 4.16 3.04
CA GLY A 358 -19.32 4.53 3.70
C GLY A 358 -18.90 5.98 3.46
N LEU A 359 -19.82 6.84 3.01
CA LEU A 359 -19.61 8.28 3.02
C LEU A 359 -19.47 8.80 4.45
N ASP A 360 -18.82 9.95 4.56
CA ASP A 360 -18.76 10.71 5.79
C ASP A 360 -20.12 11.35 6.10
N ILE A 361 -20.59 11.08 7.31
CA ILE A 361 -21.85 11.59 7.88
C ILE A 361 -21.63 12.72 8.89
N PHE A 362 -20.37 13.03 9.24
CA PHE A 362 -20.07 14.06 10.24
C PHE A 362 -20.10 15.47 9.63
N ILE A 363 -19.74 15.62 8.35
CA ILE A 363 -19.71 16.91 7.67
C ILE A 363 -21.03 17.17 6.94
N ALA A 364 -21.79 18.13 7.45
CA ALA A 364 -22.94 18.67 6.75
C ALA A 364 -22.47 19.52 5.55
N ARG A 365 -23.08 19.30 4.38
CA ARG A 365 -22.75 19.96 3.10
C ARG A 365 -23.88 20.88 2.58
N ASN A 366 -24.70 21.43 3.48
CA ASN A 366 -25.84 22.29 3.15
C ASN A 366 -25.39 23.75 2.88
N GLY A 367 -24.45 23.92 1.95
CA GLY A 367 -23.75 25.17 1.69
C GLY A 367 -22.28 25.07 2.12
N ASN A 368 -21.92 25.78 3.18
CA ASN A 368 -20.59 25.66 3.77
C ASN A 368 -20.48 24.34 4.56
N LYS A 369 -19.31 23.70 4.46
CA LYS A 369 -19.01 22.48 5.22
C LYS A 369 -19.03 22.83 6.72
N SER A 370 -19.70 22.02 7.53
CA SER A 370 -19.70 22.20 8.99
C SER A 370 -19.83 20.87 9.71
N ILE A 371 -19.32 20.82 10.93
CA ILE A 371 -19.52 19.71 11.87
C ILE A 371 -20.25 20.20 13.12
N VAL A 372 -20.85 19.27 13.84
CA VAL A 372 -21.43 19.51 15.16
C VAL A 372 -20.59 18.76 16.19
N ILE A 373 -20.04 19.48 17.16
CA ILE A 373 -19.23 18.93 18.24
C ILE A 373 -20.06 18.96 19.52
N LYS A 374 -20.08 17.83 20.24
CA LYS A 374 -20.62 17.74 21.61
C LYS A 374 -19.45 17.67 22.57
N GLU A 375 -19.31 18.67 23.43
CA GLU A 375 -18.30 18.63 24.47
C GLU A 375 -18.69 17.61 25.55
N PRO A 376 -17.75 16.78 26.05
CA PRO A 376 -18.03 15.87 27.15
C PRO A 376 -18.49 16.64 28.39
N GLY A 377 -19.75 16.42 28.79
CA GLY A 377 -20.35 17.05 29.98
C GLY A 377 -21.15 18.32 29.72
N ASN A 378 -21.17 18.84 28.49
CA ASN A 378 -22.04 19.94 28.09
C ASN A 378 -23.15 19.41 27.17
N SER A 379 -24.39 19.84 27.39
CA SER A 379 -25.52 19.46 26.53
C SER A 379 -25.54 20.26 25.23
N GLU A 380 -24.81 21.37 25.19
CA GLU A 380 -24.79 22.28 24.06
C GLU A 380 -23.96 21.72 22.90
N GLU A 381 -24.60 21.68 21.73
CA GLU A 381 -23.97 21.34 20.47
C GLU A 381 -23.30 22.59 19.88
N LYS A 382 -21.98 22.53 19.66
CA LYS A 382 -21.24 23.61 19.00
C LYS A 382 -21.12 23.31 17.51
N LYS A 383 -21.62 24.21 16.66
CA LYS A 383 -21.43 24.13 15.21
C LYS A 383 -20.10 24.75 14.82
N VAL A 384 -19.24 23.98 14.16
CA VAL A 384 -17.94 24.45 13.67
C VAL A 384 -17.94 24.44 12.16
N MET A 385 -17.61 25.58 11.56
CA MET A 385 -17.51 25.74 10.11
C MET A 385 -16.15 25.24 9.64
N LEU A 386 -16.14 24.39 8.61
CA LEU A 386 -14.94 23.89 7.98
C LEU A 386 -14.61 24.71 6.74
N GLY A 387 -13.42 25.28 6.72
CA GLY A 387 -12.87 26.03 5.61
C GLY A 387 -12.02 25.15 4.68
N LYS A 388 -10.85 25.68 4.30
CA LYS A 388 -9.91 25.02 3.39
C LYS A 388 -9.38 23.72 4.02
N MET A 389 -9.28 22.67 3.21
CA MET A 389 -8.54 21.45 3.57
C MET A 389 -7.04 21.78 3.63
N LEU A 390 -6.42 21.56 4.79
CA LEU A 390 -5.01 21.83 5.04
C LEU A 390 -4.13 20.65 4.61
N SER A 391 -4.54 19.44 4.94
CA SER A 391 -3.81 18.22 4.63
C SER A 391 -4.75 17.01 4.60
N TYR A 392 -4.33 15.99 3.88
CA TYR A 392 -4.99 14.69 3.86
C TYR A 392 -3.98 13.59 3.52
N GLN A 393 -4.23 12.37 4.01
CA GLN A 393 -3.46 11.18 3.65
C GLN A 393 -4.03 10.54 2.39
N CYS A 394 -3.18 10.35 1.38
CA CYS A 394 -3.54 9.75 0.10
C CYS A 394 -3.05 8.30 0.07
N ALA A 395 -3.72 7.46 0.85
CA ALA A 395 -3.43 6.05 1.03
C ALA A 395 -4.74 5.30 1.35
N ILE A 396 -4.80 4.01 1.07
CA ILE A 396 -5.80 3.04 1.53
C ILE A 396 -5.57 2.74 3.01
N VAL A 397 -4.51 1.99 3.36
CA VAL A 397 -4.18 1.59 4.74
C VAL A 397 -3.42 2.71 5.44
N CYS A 398 -4.12 3.43 6.32
CA CYS A 398 -3.57 4.57 7.04
C CYS A 398 -4.52 5.00 8.18
N HIS A 399 -4.22 6.12 8.85
CA HIS A 399 -5.18 6.74 9.76
C HIS A 399 -6.26 7.56 9.04
N GLY A 400 -6.23 7.66 7.71
CA GLY A 400 -7.14 8.50 6.93
C GLY A 400 -7.12 9.97 7.38
N THR A 401 -5.98 10.45 7.90
CA THR A 401 -5.94 11.73 8.59
C THR A 401 -6.24 12.86 7.61
N THR A 402 -7.28 13.63 7.90
CA THR A 402 -7.69 14.80 7.11
C THR A 402 -7.87 16.00 8.03
N CYS A 403 -7.21 17.11 7.70
CA CYS A 403 -7.25 18.35 8.48
C CYS A 403 -7.90 19.47 7.67
N PHE A 404 -8.78 20.22 8.30
CA PHE A 404 -9.41 21.42 7.75
C PHE A 404 -9.15 22.61 8.64
N LEU A 405 -9.05 23.81 8.06
CA LEU A 405 -9.29 25.04 8.82
C LEU A 405 -10.69 24.96 9.41
N ALA A 406 -10.82 25.32 10.67
CA ALA A 406 -12.07 25.27 11.41
C ALA A 406 -12.30 26.61 12.09
N ASN A 407 -13.54 27.09 12.09
CA ASN A 407 -13.93 28.31 12.77
C ASN A 407 -15.28 28.09 13.45
N ASP A 408 -15.33 28.34 14.75
CA ASP A 408 -16.51 28.15 15.59
C ASP A 408 -17.26 29.46 15.88
N GLY A 409 -16.88 30.55 15.22
CA GLY A 409 -17.38 31.91 15.41
C GLY A 409 -16.55 32.76 16.38
N GLN A 410 -15.65 32.17 17.16
CA GLN A 410 -14.81 32.87 18.15
C GLN A 410 -13.32 32.68 17.87
N VAL A 411 -12.91 31.45 17.55
CA VAL A 411 -11.51 31.06 17.38
C VAL A 411 -11.34 30.31 16.06
N GLU A 412 -10.26 30.63 15.34
CA GLU A 412 -9.78 29.82 14.23
C GLU A 412 -8.89 28.69 14.76
N GLY A 413 -9.19 27.47 14.36
CA GLY A 413 -8.45 26.28 14.74
C GLY A 413 -8.35 25.28 13.59
N VAL A 414 -8.06 24.04 13.94
CA VAL A 414 -7.95 22.93 12.99
C VAL A 414 -8.89 21.81 13.41
N ALA A 415 -9.78 21.40 12.51
CA ALA A 415 -10.54 20.17 12.67
C ALA A 415 -9.75 19.02 12.06
N LYS A 416 -9.41 18.02 12.87
CA LYS A 416 -8.69 16.82 12.47
C LYS A 416 -9.60 15.60 12.56
N PHE A 417 -9.74 14.89 11.45
CA PHE A 417 -10.42 13.60 11.36
C PHE A 417 -9.36 12.53 11.20
N SER A 418 -9.40 11.48 12.01
CA SER A 418 -8.47 10.35 11.90
C SER A 418 -9.10 9.09 12.48
N TRP A 419 -8.84 7.97 11.82
CA TRP A 419 -9.08 6.64 12.33
C TRP A 419 -8.04 6.32 13.39
N VAL A 420 -8.49 5.97 14.59
CA VAL A 420 -7.63 5.66 15.73
C VAL A 420 -8.02 4.32 16.32
N SER A 421 -7.03 3.54 16.74
CA SER A 421 -7.25 2.35 17.57
C SER A 421 -7.99 2.75 18.84
N ASP A 422 -9.02 1.99 19.21
CA ASP A 422 -9.78 2.17 20.45
C ASP A 422 -8.93 1.90 21.70
N LYS A 423 -7.82 1.17 21.54
CA LYS A 423 -6.82 0.91 22.58
C LYS A 423 -5.87 2.09 22.80
N ARG A 424 -5.80 3.06 21.88
CA ARG A 424 -4.92 4.23 22.01
C ARG A 424 -5.55 5.29 22.91
N ARG A 425 -4.74 5.88 23.79
CA ARG A 425 -5.17 7.06 24.57
C ARG A 425 -5.54 8.19 23.61
N SER A 426 -6.72 8.79 23.82
CA SER A 426 -7.20 9.84 22.92
C SER A 426 -6.22 11.02 22.84
N GLU A 427 -6.06 11.57 21.65
CA GLU A 427 -5.23 12.76 21.42
C GLU A 427 -5.66 13.92 22.33
N VAL A 428 -6.97 14.07 22.54
CA VAL A 428 -7.53 15.04 23.50
C VAL A 428 -7.01 14.83 24.92
N ALA A 429 -6.93 13.59 25.41
CA ALA A 429 -6.40 13.31 26.74
C ALA A 429 -4.88 13.55 26.83
N LEU A 430 -4.14 13.39 25.72
CA LEU A 430 -2.72 13.71 25.64
C LEU A 430 -2.49 15.22 25.62
N LEU A 431 -3.28 15.97 24.85
CA LEU A 431 -3.22 17.44 24.80
C LEU A 431 -3.59 18.06 26.16
N LYS A 432 -4.67 17.60 26.81
CA LYS A 432 -5.01 18.03 28.18
C LYS A 432 -3.91 17.71 29.19
N LEU A 433 -3.21 16.58 29.04
CA LEU A 433 -2.09 16.25 29.90
C LEU A 433 -0.87 17.15 29.64
N ALA A 434 -0.61 17.50 28.38
CA ALA A 434 0.46 18.42 28.02
C ALA A 434 0.22 19.82 28.59
N ASP A 435 -1.02 20.31 28.48
CA ASP A 435 -1.46 21.58 29.08
C ASP A 435 -1.31 21.58 30.61
N GLN A 436 -1.79 20.53 31.30
CA GLN A 436 -1.59 20.33 32.74
C GLN A 436 -0.11 20.30 33.17
N ARG A 437 0.80 19.95 32.25
CA ARG A 437 2.24 19.88 32.49
C ARG A 437 2.97 21.15 32.02
N ASN A 438 2.26 22.19 31.59
CA ASN A 438 2.80 23.44 31.05
C ASN A 438 3.82 23.20 29.93
N VAL A 439 3.54 22.22 29.05
CA VAL A 439 4.41 21.94 27.90
C VAL A 439 4.34 23.11 26.93
N TRP A 440 5.48 23.71 26.62
CA TRP A 440 5.54 24.85 25.71
C TRP A 440 5.07 24.46 24.30
N GLY A 441 4.11 25.22 23.74
CA GLY A 441 3.57 25.00 22.40
C GLY A 441 2.41 24.01 22.30
N SER A 442 1.80 23.57 23.41
CA SER A 442 0.53 22.84 23.34
C SER A 442 -0.56 23.76 22.76
N PRO A 443 -1.39 23.29 21.80
CA PRO A 443 -2.60 23.99 21.40
C PRO A 443 -3.50 24.21 22.63
N GLU A 444 -4.02 25.43 22.81
CA GLU A 444 -5.05 25.74 23.82
C GLU A 444 -6.36 24.99 23.56
#